data_AF-A0A443ST90-F1
#
_entry.id   AF-A0A443ST90-F1
#
_cell.length_a   1.000
_cell.length_b   1.000
_cell.length_c   1.000
_cell.angle_alpha   90.00
_cell.angle_beta   90.00
_cell.angle_gamma   90.00
#
_symmetry.space_group_name_H-M   'P 1'
#
loop_
_entity.id
_entity.type
_entity.pdbx_description
1 polymer ?
#
loop_
_entity_poly.entity_id
_entity_poly.type
_entity_poly.pdbx_seq_one_letter_code
_entity_poly.pdbx_strand_id
1 'polypeptide(L)'
;MDQFICKQCQLQEKEEEQREQQVHNSVEEESYCICKEKEYDESKFYICCDLCEKWFHGKCVGLLQKEADDLPEYRCPKCDPNSHLNRTNLKPLNEKERKEMFQILQQIKLTTKYSWPFLKPVDRNEVANYYQIIKEPIDLSKIETKTYINLASFVADFSLMFENCFYFNDTKSQVYHCAEQLQQIFIHKIQMFRKLL
;
A
#
# COMPACT_ATOMS: atom_id res chain seq x y z
N MET A 1 -27.91 30.75 -32.58
CA MET A 1 -28.35 30.45 -33.96
C MET A 1 -29.61 29.62 -33.83
N ASP A 2 -30.58 30.12 -33.02
CA ASP A 2 -31.44 29.26 -32.19
C ASP A 2 -32.94 29.52 -32.44
N GLN A 3 -33.29 29.90 -33.67
CA GLN A 3 -34.68 30.13 -34.08
C GLN A 3 -35.24 29.04 -35.00
N PHE A 4 -34.50 27.95 -35.25
CA PHE A 4 -34.93 26.87 -36.14
C PHE A 4 -34.98 25.48 -35.48
N ILE A 5 -34.80 25.39 -34.17
CA ILE A 5 -34.88 24.12 -33.45
C ILE A 5 -36.33 23.91 -32.99
N CYS A 6 -36.95 22.82 -33.45
CA CYS A 6 -38.32 22.45 -33.08
C CYS A 6 -38.43 22.24 -31.56
N LYS A 7 -39.57 22.59 -30.96
CA LYS A 7 -39.85 22.38 -29.53
C LYS A 7 -39.59 20.94 -29.07
N GLN A 8 -39.81 19.96 -29.94
CA GLN A 8 -39.54 18.56 -29.64
C GLN A 8 -38.04 18.24 -29.62
N CYS A 9 -37.25 18.85 -30.51
CA CYS A 9 -35.79 18.73 -30.50
C CYS A 9 -35.18 19.46 -29.29
N GLN A 10 -35.73 20.60 -28.88
CA GLN A 10 -35.31 21.29 -27.64
C GLN A 10 -35.63 20.49 -26.37
N LEU A 11 -36.69 19.69 -26.38
CA LEU A 11 -37.01 18.76 -25.29
C LEU A 11 -36.08 17.55 -25.30
N GLN A 12 -35.74 17.03 -26.49
CA GLN A 12 -34.77 15.95 -26.64
C GLN A 12 -33.37 16.35 -26.20
N GLU A 13 -32.90 17.56 -26.56
CA GLU A 13 -31.61 18.11 -26.10
C GLU A 13 -31.58 18.23 -24.57
N LYS A 14 -32.67 18.69 -23.94
CA LYS A 14 -32.77 18.77 -22.47
C LYS A 14 -32.85 17.41 -21.80
N GLU A 15 -33.50 16.42 -22.43
CA GLU A 15 -33.53 15.04 -21.94
C GLU A 15 -32.18 14.34 -22.12
N GLU A 16 -31.41 14.68 -23.17
CA GLU A 16 -30.03 14.23 -23.37
C GLU A 16 -29.09 14.89 -22.36
N GLU A 17 -29.16 16.21 -22.14
CA GLU A 17 -28.39 16.89 -21.08
C GLU A 17 -28.70 16.33 -19.69
N GLN A 18 -29.98 16.01 -19.41
CA GLN A 18 -30.37 15.36 -18.14
C GLN A 18 -29.89 13.91 -18.04
N ARG A 19 -29.85 13.16 -19.15
CA ARG A 19 -29.26 11.81 -19.21
C ARG A 19 -27.75 11.85 -19.07
N GLU A 20 -27.06 12.80 -19.70
CA GLU A 20 -25.63 13.01 -19.56
C GLU A 20 -25.27 13.44 -18.13
N GLN A 21 -26.08 14.30 -17.50
CA GLN A 21 -25.93 14.65 -16.09
C GLN A 21 -26.27 13.48 -15.15
N GLN A 22 -27.24 12.62 -15.49
CA GLN A 22 -27.51 11.38 -14.73
C GLN A 22 -26.39 10.34 -14.91
N VAL A 23 -25.80 10.23 -16.10
CA VAL A 23 -24.64 9.37 -16.36
C VAL A 23 -23.43 9.90 -15.59
N HIS A 24 -23.17 11.21 -15.63
CA HIS A 24 -22.06 11.85 -14.92
C HIS A 24 -22.23 11.81 -13.39
N ASN A 25 -23.46 11.84 -12.88
CA ASN A 25 -23.77 11.60 -11.46
C ASN A 25 -23.81 10.11 -11.07
N SER A 26 -23.89 9.19 -12.04
CA SER A 26 -23.83 7.74 -11.79
C SER A 26 -22.42 7.16 -11.80
N VAL A 27 -21.40 7.95 -12.18
CA VAL A 27 -19.97 7.65 -11.95
C VAL A 27 -19.54 8.09 -10.53
N GLU A 28 -20.48 8.09 -9.58
CA GLU A 28 -20.19 8.25 -8.16
C GLU A 28 -19.40 7.04 -7.65
N GLU A 29 -18.09 7.23 -7.53
CA GLU A 29 -17.28 6.75 -6.41
C GLU A 29 -17.23 5.22 -6.18
N GLU A 30 -16.97 4.41 -7.21
CA GLU A 30 -16.39 3.09 -6.94
C GLU A 30 -14.95 3.28 -6.44
N SER A 31 -14.81 3.43 -5.11
CA SER A 31 -13.50 3.45 -4.47
C SER A 31 -12.72 2.21 -4.90
N TYR A 32 -11.55 2.41 -5.48
CA TYR A 32 -10.75 1.33 -6.04
C TYR A 32 -10.32 0.33 -4.93
N CYS A 33 -9.87 0.85 -3.78
CA CYS A 33 -9.29 0.06 -2.68
C CYS A 33 -10.23 -0.07 -1.46
N ILE A 34 -9.99 -1.06 -0.60
CA ILE A 34 -10.75 -1.30 0.64
C ILE A 34 -10.67 -0.15 1.67
N CYS A 35 -9.64 0.71 1.60
CA CYS A 35 -9.50 1.87 2.48
C CYS A 35 -10.46 3.01 2.14
N LYS A 36 -11.14 2.93 0.98
CA LYS A 36 -12.05 3.96 0.47
C LYS A 36 -11.40 5.33 0.24
N GLU A 37 -10.08 5.36 0.08
CA GLU A 37 -9.39 6.56 -0.37
C GLU A 37 -9.92 6.95 -1.74
N LYS A 38 -10.34 8.22 -1.86
CA LYS A 38 -11.07 8.72 -3.05
C LYS A 38 -10.16 9.17 -4.17
N GLU A 39 -8.94 9.58 -3.82
CA GLU A 39 -7.97 10.11 -4.77
C GLU A 39 -6.97 9.03 -5.17
N TYR A 40 -6.64 8.98 -6.46
CA TYR A 40 -5.53 8.18 -6.94
C TYR A 40 -4.22 8.93 -6.67
N ASP A 41 -3.21 8.19 -6.24
CA ASP A 41 -1.88 8.72 -5.93
C ASP A 41 -0.84 7.84 -6.64
N GLU A 42 -0.21 8.40 -7.67
CA GLU A 42 0.79 7.72 -8.52
C GLU A 42 2.04 7.28 -7.75
N SER A 43 2.30 7.85 -6.56
CA SER A 43 3.44 7.48 -5.73
C SER A 43 3.21 6.18 -4.93
N LYS A 44 1.97 5.70 -4.86
CA LYS A 44 1.62 4.49 -4.11
C LYS A 44 1.66 3.26 -5.01
N PHE A 45 2.02 2.12 -4.41
CA PHE A 45 1.92 0.83 -5.06
C PHE A 45 0.48 0.28 -5.01
N TYR A 46 -0.02 -0.16 -6.17
CA TYR A 46 -1.33 -0.80 -6.33
C TYR A 46 -1.22 -2.15 -7.04
N ILE A 47 -2.14 -3.05 -6.74
CA ILE A 47 -2.30 -4.35 -7.37
C ILE A 47 -3.74 -4.53 -7.86
N CYS A 48 -3.91 -5.04 -9.08
CA CYS A 48 -5.21 -5.31 -9.68
C CYS A 48 -5.68 -6.73 -9.36
N CYS A 49 -6.95 -6.91 -9.00
CA CYS A 49 -7.55 -8.22 -8.80
C CYS A 49 -7.93 -8.88 -10.14
N ASP A 50 -7.43 -10.08 -10.42
CA ASP A 50 -7.69 -10.80 -11.67
C ASP A 50 -9.16 -11.23 -11.85
N LEU A 51 -9.96 -11.24 -10.78
CA LEU A 51 -11.37 -11.65 -10.85
C LEU A 51 -12.35 -10.48 -11.04
N CYS A 52 -12.10 -9.34 -10.38
CA CYS A 52 -13.04 -8.21 -10.38
C CYS A 52 -12.47 -6.91 -10.95
N GLU A 53 -11.21 -6.93 -11.38
CA GLU A 53 -10.50 -5.81 -12.03
C GLU A 53 -10.40 -4.54 -11.15
N LYS A 54 -10.72 -4.64 -9.86
CA LYS A 54 -10.57 -3.54 -8.89
C LYS A 54 -9.12 -3.45 -8.40
N TRP A 55 -8.68 -2.21 -8.12
CA TRP A 55 -7.31 -1.89 -7.73
C TRP A 55 -7.16 -1.69 -6.23
N PHE A 56 -6.17 -2.30 -5.61
CA PHE A 56 -5.95 -2.23 -4.17
C PHE A 56 -4.57 -1.68 -3.88
N HIS A 57 -4.42 -0.79 -2.89
CA HIS A 57 -3.09 -0.46 -2.39
C HIS A 57 -2.43 -1.71 -1.82
N GLY A 58 -1.16 -1.96 -2.14
CA GLY A 58 -0.41 -3.10 -1.57
C GLY A 58 -0.44 -3.10 -0.05
N LYS A 59 -0.26 -1.91 0.58
CA LYS A 59 -0.36 -1.72 2.03
C LYS A 59 -1.71 -2.13 2.62
N CYS A 60 -2.80 -1.97 1.89
CA CYS A 60 -4.13 -2.34 2.36
C CYS A 60 -4.38 -3.85 2.33
N VAL A 61 -3.66 -4.58 1.48
CA VAL A 61 -3.83 -6.04 1.31
C VAL A 61 -2.63 -6.84 1.84
N GLY A 62 -1.65 -6.15 2.44
CA GLY A 62 -0.49 -6.76 3.10
C GLY A 62 0.54 -7.32 2.12
N LEU A 63 0.76 -6.63 1.00
CA LEU A 63 1.73 -6.99 -0.03
C LEU A 63 2.72 -5.86 -0.26
N LEU A 64 4.00 -6.20 -0.33
CA LEU A 64 5.02 -5.32 -0.89
C LEU A 64 5.00 -5.46 -2.42
N GLN A 65 5.40 -4.40 -3.14
CA GLN A 65 5.51 -4.42 -4.61
C GLN A 65 6.32 -5.62 -5.12
N LYS A 66 7.50 -5.82 -4.53
CA LYS A 66 8.39 -6.93 -4.90
C LYS A 66 7.79 -8.32 -4.64
N GLU A 67 6.85 -8.46 -3.71
CA GLU A 67 6.12 -9.72 -3.56
C GLU A 67 5.09 -9.92 -4.66
N ALA A 68 4.44 -8.84 -5.08
CA ALA A 68 3.43 -8.86 -6.13
C ALA A 68 4.00 -9.14 -7.52
N ASP A 69 5.21 -8.66 -7.80
CA ASP A 69 5.91 -8.93 -9.07
C ASP A 69 6.11 -10.44 -9.31
N ASP A 70 6.21 -11.23 -8.24
CA ASP A 70 6.38 -12.69 -8.27
C ASP A 70 5.05 -13.46 -8.19
N LEU A 71 3.90 -12.78 -8.07
CA LEU A 71 2.59 -13.44 -8.01
C LEU A 71 2.06 -13.76 -9.41
N PRO A 72 1.70 -15.03 -9.71
CA PRO A 72 1.12 -15.37 -11.00
C PRO A 72 -0.32 -14.88 -11.17
N GLU A 73 -1.07 -14.79 -10.07
CA GLU A 73 -2.45 -14.30 -10.02
C GLU A 73 -2.69 -13.70 -8.62
N TYR A 74 -3.43 -12.59 -8.55
CA TYR A 74 -3.89 -11.95 -7.33
C TYR A 74 -5.42 -11.85 -7.29
N ARG A 75 -6.01 -12.38 -6.22
CA ARG A 75 -7.44 -12.21 -5.92
C ARG A 75 -7.62 -11.45 -4.62
N CYS A 76 -8.43 -10.39 -4.69
CA CYS A 76 -8.65 -9.51 -3.55
C CYS A 76 -9.45 -10.19 -2.42
N PRO A 77 -9.48 -9.60 -1.21
CA PRO A 77 -10.17 -10.19 -0.06
C PRO A 77 -11.68 -10.38 -0.24
N LYS A 78 -12.31 -9.64 -1.18
CA LYS A 78 -13.73 -9.83 -1.51
C LYS A 78 -13.94 -11.00 -2.46
N CYS A 79 -13.02 -11.19 -3.40
CA CYS A 79 -13.10 -12.22 -4.44
C CYS A 79 -12.64 -13.59 -3.95
N ASP A 80 -11.64 -13.61 -3.07
CA ASP A 80 -11.14 -14.85 -2.45
C ASP A 80 -10.80 -14.62 -0.97
N PRO A 81 -11.83 -14.50 -0.10
CA PRO A 81 -11.65 -14.21 1.32
C PRO A 81 -10.87 -15.30 2.07
N ASN A 82 -10.90 -16.54 1.55
CA ASN A 82 -10.30 -17.70 2.19
C ASN A 82 -8.94 -18.07 1.58
N SER A 83 -8.45 -17.32 0.59
CA SER A 83 -7.09 -17.50 0.08
C SER A 83 -6.09 -17.45 1.23
N HIS A 84 -5.05 -18.28 1.14
CA HIS A 84 -4.00 -18.30 2.15
C HIS A 84 -3.43 -16.90 2.38
N LEU A 85 -3.22 -16.13 1.31
CA LEU A 85 -2.69 -14.77 1.39
C LEU A 85 -3.64 -13.82 2.12
N ASN A 86 -4.91 -13.72 1.71
CA ASN A 86 -5.87 -12.81 2.33
C ASN A 86 -6.15 -13.18 3.79
N ARG A 87 -6.29 -14.48 4.08
CA ARG A 87 -6.50 -14.98 5.44
C ARG A 87 -5.32 -14.63 6.34
N THR A 88 -4.09 -14.89 5.91
CA THR A 88 -2.89 -14.65 6.75
C THR A 88 -2.55 -13.17 6.90
N ASN A 89 -2.82 -12.35 5.88
CA ASN A 89 -2.57 -10.90 5.93
C ASN A 89 -3.61 -10.15 6.77
N LEU A 90 -4.90 -10.50 6.68
CA LEU A 90 -5.98 -9.66 7.19
C LEU A 90 -6.61 -10.17 8.48
N LYS A 91 -6.44 -11.44 8.85
CA LYS A 91 -6.98 -11.96 10.11
C LYS A 91 -6.40 -11.18 11.31
N PRO A 92 -7.20 -10.94 12.36
CA PRO A 92 -6.66 -10.49 13.63
C PRO A 92 -5.67 -11.52 14.17
N LEU A 93 -4.47 -11.07 14.54
CA LEU A 93 -3.45 -11.93 15.12
C LEU A 93 -3.81 -12.23 16.58
N ASN A 94 -3.55 -13.45 17.04
CA ASN A 94 -3.60 -13.77 18.48
C ASN A 94 -2.30 -13.32 19.19
N GLU A 95 -2.22 -13.49 20.51
CA GLU A 95 -1.06 -13.03 21.29
C GLU A 95 0.24 -13.72 20.91
N LYS A 96 0.21 -15.04 20.67
CA LYS A 96 1.37 -15.81 20.24
C LYS A 96 1.85 -15.34 18.88
N GLU A 97 0.94 -15.20 17.92
CA GLU A 97 1.24 -14.73 16.56
C GLU A 97 1.80 -13.30 16.57
N ARG A 98 1.24 -12.39 17.39
CA ARG A 98 1.81 -11.05 17.57
C ARG A 98 3.24 -11.11 18.09
N LYS A 99 3.51 -11.96 19.09
CA LYS A 99 4.86 -12.13 19.64
C LYS A 99 5.84 -12.64 18.58
N GLU A 100 5.44 -13.63 17.78
CA GLU A 100 6.26 -14.17 16.68
C GLU A 100 6.48 -13.13 15.57
N MET A 101 5.45 -12.37 15.20
CA MET A 101 5.57 -11.23 14.29
C MET A 101 6.56 -10.18 14.82
N PHE A 102 6.50 -9.83 16.12
CA PHE A 102 7.47 -8.91 16.72
C PHE A 102 8.90 -9.46 16.76
N GLN A 103 9.09 -10.78 16.80
CA GLN A 103 10.43 -11.38 16.67
C GLN A 103 11.04 -11.11 15.29
N ILE A 104 10.23 -11.00 14.22
CA ILE A 104 10.70 -10.58 12.90
C ILE A 104 11.31 -9.19 12.98
N LEU A 105 10.63 -8.24 13.62
CA LEU A 105 11.15 -6.88 13.83
C LEU A 105 12.50 -6.91 14.57
N GLN A 106 12.62 -7.70 15.64
CA GLN A 106 13.88 -7.82 16.38
C GLN A 106 15.01 -8.39 15.49
N GLN A 107 14.71 -9.40 14.69
CA GLN A 107 15.68 -9.98 13.75
C GLN A 107 16.11 -8.97 12.67
N ILE A 108 15.19 -8.15 12.15
CA ILE A 108 15.50 -7.06 11.23
C ILE A 108 16.45 -6.05 11.91
N LYS A 109 16.13 -5.59 13.12
CA LYS A 109 16.98 -4.64 13.88
C LYS A 109 18.39 -5.20 14.08
N LEU A 110 18.51 -6.50 14.37
CA LEU A 110 19.79 -7.20 14.54
C LEU A 110 20.57 -7.43 13.25
N THR A 111 20.00 -7.16 12.08
CA THR A 111 20.70 -7.22 10.79
C THR A 111 21.56 -5.95 10.62
N THR A 112 22.51 -5.73 11.53
CA THR A 112 23.27 -4.47 11.69
C THR A 112 24.01 -4.01 10.44
N LYS A 113 24.36 -4.93 9.54
CA LYS A 113 24.95 -4.63 8.23
C LYS A 113 24.06 -3.72 7.37
N TYR A 114 22.74 -3.83 7.51
CA TYR A 114 21.77 -3.14 6.65
C TYR A 114 20.73 -2.31 7.43
N SER A 115 20.50 -2.59 8.71
CA SER A 115 19.45 -1.93 9.49
C SER A 115 19.81 -0.53 10.00
N TRP A 116 21.10 -0.18 10.05
CA TRP A 116 21.59 1.04 10.70
C TRP A 116 20.91 2.35 10.26
N PRO A 117 20.54 2.59 8.98
CA PRO A 117 19.88 3.85 8.61
C PRO A 117 18.44 3.97 9.14
N PHE A 118 17.84 2.83 9.51
CA PHE A 118 16.41 2.73 9.79
C PHE A 118 16.11 2.56 11.28
N LEU A 119 17.13 2.48 12.14
CA LEU A 119 16.94 2.21 13.58
C LEU A 119 16.22 3.32 14.32
N LYS A 120 16.35 4.57 13.85
CA LYS A 120 15.85 5.80 14.48
C LYS A 120 15.35 6.77 13.41
N PRO A 121 14.54 7.79 13.79
CA PRO A 121 14.12 8.83 12.86
C PRO A 121 15.34 9.52 12.22
N VAL A 122 15.21 9.88 10.95
CA VAL A 122 16.25 10.60 10.20
C VAL A 122 16.52 11.96 10.86
N ASP A 123 17.79 12.29 11.13
CA ASP A 123 18.14 13.58 11.70
C ASP A 123 18.00 14.69 10.64
N ARG A 124 17.17 15.70 10.95
CA ARG A 124 16.94 16.86 10.07
C ARG A 124 18.17 17.73 9.87
N ASN A 125 19.16 17.66 10.76
CA ASN A 125 20.39 18.42 10.67
C ASN A 125 21.43 17.71 9.79
N GLU A 126 21.33 16.39 9.67
CA GLU A 126 22.25 15.58 8.84
C GLU A 126 21.72 15.39 7.42
N VAL A 127 20.39 15.31 7.25
CA VAL A 127 19.76 15.07 5.94
C VAL A 127 18.86 16.26 5.57
N ALA A 128 19.43 17.15 4.76
CA ALA A 128 18.72 18.33 4.27
C ALA A 128 17.44 17.96 3.50
N ASN A 129 16.39 18.77 3.68
CA ASN A 129 15.10 18.66 2.99
C ASN A 129 14.32 17.33 3.19
N TYR A 130 14.81 16.39 4.01
CA TYR A 130 14.14 15.09 4.20
C TYR A 130 12.66 15.21 4.54
N TYR A 131 12.34 15.97 5.60
CA TYR A 131 10.95 16.19 6.04
C TYR A 131 10.14 17.13 5.15
N GLN A 132 10.77 17.79 4.17
CA GLN A 132 10.05 18.55 3.15
C GLN A 132 9.61 17.62 2.01
N ILE A 133 10.42 16.61 1.68
CA ILE A 133 10.18 15.65 0.61
C ILE A 133 9.33 14.48 1.11
N ILE A 134 9.74 13.84 2.20
CA ILE A 134 9.05 12.70 2.82
C ILE A 134 7.94 13.18 3.74
N LYS A 135 6.69 12.88 3.35
CA LYS A 135 5.47 13.32 4.05
C LYS A 135 5.08 12.42 5.21
N GLU A 136 5.34 11.12 5.10
CA GLU A 136 5.01 10.12 6.11
C GLU A 136 6.28 9.43 6.63
N PRO A 137 7.13 10.10 7.44
CA PRO A 137 8.36 9.51 7.95
C PRO A 137 8.06 8.36 8.94
N ILE A 138 8.84 7.29 8.80
CA ILE A 138 8.79 6.10 9.65
C ILE A 138 10.19 5.49 9.79
N ASP A 139 10.39 4.77 10.88
CA ASP A 139 11.64 4.09 11.25
C ASP A 139 11.33 2.90 12.17
N LEU A 140 12.30 2.02 12.38
CA LEU A 140 12.14 0.79 13.17
C LEU A 140 11.78 1.05 14.63
N SER A 141 12.17 2.19 15.23
CA SER A 141 11.77 2.51 16.60
C SER A 141 10.32 2.96 16.70
N LYS A 142 9.81 3.66 15.67
CA LYS A 142 8.37 3.93 15.55
C LYS A 142 7.58 2.65 15.30
N ILE A 143 8.07 1.78 14.42
CA ILE A 143 7.44 0.48 14.14
C ILE A 143 7.35 -0.38 15.41
N GLU A 144 8.37 -0.37 16.26
CA GLU A 144 8.44 -1.11 17.51
C GLU A 144 7.40 -0.69 18.56
N THR A 145 7.00 0.57 18.56
CA THR A 145 6.06 1.11 19.56
C THR A 145 4.60 1.03 19.14
N LYS A 146 4.32 0.72 17.87
CA LYS A 146 2.96 0.59 17.34
C LYS A 146 2.38 -0.79 17.63
N THR A 147 1.07 -0.83 17.83
CA THR A 147 0.31 -2.08 17.94
C THR A 147 -0.30 -2.44 16.60
N TYR A 148 -0.09 -3.66 16.14
CA TYR A 148 -0.64 -4.18 14.88
C TYR A 148 -1.69 -5.24 15.16
N ILE A 149 -2.88 -5.05 14.59
CA ILE A 149 -4.01 -5.98 14.74
C ILE A 149 -3.85 -7.15 13.77
N ASN A 150 -3.33 -6.90 12.57
CA ASN A 150 -3.13 -7.89 11.52
C ASN A 150 -1.76 -7.71 10.84
N LEU A 151 -1.34 -8.73 10.09
CA LEU A 151 -0.06 -8.74 9.40
C LEU A 151 0.02 -7.66 8.31
N ALA A 152 -1.09 -7.35 7.63
CA ALA A 152 -1.13 -6.30 6.61
C ALA A 152 -0.70 -4.93 7.17
N SER A 153 -1.17 -4.56 8.36
CA SER A 153 -0.78 -3.29 9.00
C SER A 153 0.70 -3.23 9.38
N PHE A 154 1.32 -4.36 9.71
CA PHE A 154 2.76 -4.45 9.98
C PHE A 154 3.59 -4.35 8.69
N VAL A 155 3.18 -5.08 7.65
CA VAL A 155 3.78 -5.01 6.32
C VAL A 155 3.69 -3.60 5.73
N ALA A 156 2.57 -2.91 5.91
CA ALA A 156 2.36 -1.54 5.44
C ALA A 156 3.43 -0.56 5.94
N ASP A 157 3.73 -0.58 7.24
CA ASP A 157 4.73 0.31 7.84
C ASP A 157 6.16 -0.01 7.37
N PHE A 158 6.48 -1.30 7.17
CA PHE A 158 7.75 -1.70 6.56
C PHE A 158 7.84 -1.28 5.09
N SER A 159 6.77 -1.43 4.31
CA SER A 159 6.71 -0.98 2.92
C SER A 159 6.98 0.52 2.85
N LEU A 160 6.28 1.31 3.68
CA LEU A 160 6.47 2.76 3.77
C LEU A 160 7.92 3.13 4.12
N MET A 161 8.56 2.40 5.05
CA MET A 161 9.96 2.63 5.42
C MET A 161 10.91 2.44 4.21
N PHE A 162 10.73 1.38 3.44
CA PHE A 162 11.54 1.11 2.26
C PHE A 162 11.23 2.08 1.11
N GLU A 163 9.94 2.36 0.86
CA GLU A 163 9.48 3.30 -0.17
C GLU A 163 10.00 4.71 0.07
N ASN A 164 9.92 5.22 1.30
CA ASN A 164 10.52 6.50 1.68
C ASN A 164 12.03 6.53 1.39
N CYS A 165 12.72 5.42 1.68
CA CYS A 165 14.14 5.30 1.40
C CYS A 165 14.42 5.33 -0.10
N PHE A 166 13.69 4.56 -0.90
CA PHE A 166 13.90 4.49 -2.35
C PHE A 166 13.51 5.78 -3.06
N TYR A 167 12.48 6.47 -2.58
CA TYR A 167 12.05 7.74 -3.14
C TYR A 167 13.02 8.88 -2.84
N PHE A 168 13.57 8.93 -1.61
CA PHE A 168 14.46 10.03 -1.22
C PHE A 168 15.89 9.85 -1.71
N ASN A 169 16.41 8.62 -1.73
CA ASN A 169 17.83 8.36 -1.93
C ASN A 169 18.15 7.97 -3.37
N ASP A 170 19.33 8.37 -3.85
CA ASP A 170 19.86 7.89 -5.13
C ASP A 170 20.08 6.37 -5.09
N THR A 171 19.74 5.68 -6.19
CA THR A 171 19.90 4.23 -6.37
C THR A 171 21.32 3.70 -6.12
N LYS A 172 22.35 4.54 -6.24
CA LYS A 172 23.76 4.20 -6.00
C LYS A 172 24.20 4.45 -4.55
N SER A 173 23.36 5.06 -3.73
CA SER A 173 23.70 5.38 -2.34
C SER A 173 23.75 4.13 -1.46
N GLN A 174 24.59 4.16 -0.42
CA GLN A 174 24.68 3.06 0.53
C GLN A 174 23.36 2.80 1.28
N VAL A 175 22.60 3.86 1.58
CA VAL A 175 21.31 3.76 2.29
C VAL A 175 20.26 3.09 1.41
N TYR A 176 20.21 3.42 0.11
CA TYR A 176 19.36 2.73 -0.86
C TYR A 176 19.69 1.23 -0.91
N HIS A 177 20.98 0.88 -1.05
CA HIS A 177 21.40 -0.52 -1.04
C HIS A 177 21.06 -1.25 0.27
N CYS A 178 21.21 -0.58 1.42
CA CYS A 178 20.78 -1.12 2.71
C CYS A 178 19.27 -1.44 2.72
N ALA A 179 18.42 -0.57 2.18
CA ALA A 179 16.98 -0.82 2.05
C ALA A 179 16.69 -2.03 1.14
N GLU A 180 17.36 -2.16 -0.01
CA GLU A 180 17.15 -3.30 -0.92
C GLU A 180 17.46 -4.64 -0.25
N GLN A 181 18.57 -4.71 0.49
CA GLN A 181 19.00 -5.93 1.17
C GLN A 181 18.06 -6.26 2.34
N LEU A 182 17.70 -5.24 3.14
CA LEU A 182 16.82 -5.43 4.28
C LEU A 182 15.38 -5.78 3.87
N GLN A 183 14.88 -5.22 2.77
CA GLN A 183 13.57 -5.54 2.20
C GLN A 183 13.51 -7.00 1.74
N GLN A 184 14.56 -7.52 1.09
CA GLN A 184 14.62 -8.94 0.70
C GLN A 184 14.58 -9.88 1.91
N ILE A 185 15.34 -9.56 2.96
CA ILE A 185 15.32 -10.31 4.22
C ILE A 185 13.93 -10.25 4.86
N PHE A 186 13.29 -9.08 4.86
CA PHE A 186 11.95 -8.89 5.39
C PHE A 186 10.91 -9.72 4.62
N ILE A 187 10.89 -9.64 3.29
CA ILE A 187 9.99 -10.42 2.43
C ILE A 187 10.13 -11.92 2.73
N HIS A 188 11.36 -12.43 2.77
CA HIS A 188 11.59 -13.84 3.09
C HIS A 188 11.02 -14.23 4.46
N LYS A 189 11.24 -13.40 5.49
CA LYS A 189 10.71 -13.65 6.84
C LYS A 189 9.18 -13.61 6.88
N ILE A 190 8.56 -12.66 6.18
CA ILE A 190 7.10 -12.54 6.11
C ILE A 190 6.49 -13.74 5.36
N GLN A 191 7.10 -14.19 4.26
CA GLN A 191 6.67 -15.40 3.56
C GLN A 191 6.76 -16.64 4.46
N MET A 192 7.81 -16.79 5.26
CA MET A 192 7.90 -17.88 6.24
C MET A 192 6.84 -17.74 7.34
N PHE A 193 6.61 -16.53 7.83
CA PHE A 193 5.60 -16.28 8.86
C PHE A 193 4.19 -16.59 8.38
N ARG A 194 3.83 -16.20 7.14
CA ARG A 194 2.53 -16.55 6.55
C ARG A 194 2.29 -18.06 6.53
N LYS A 195 3.32 -18.89 6.30
CA LYS A 195 3.19 -20.37 6.33
C LYS A 195 2.90 -20.94 7.73
N LEU A 196 3.11 -20.16 8.79
CA LEU A 196 2.85 -20.57 10.17
C LEU A 196 1.47 -20.11 10.68
N LEU A 197 0.76 -19.27 9.91
CA LEU A 197 -0.54 -18.66 10.26
C LEU A 197 -1.74 -19.43 9.72
#